data_AF-A0A7S2P0M5-F1
#
_entry.id   AF-A0A7S2P0M5-F1
#
_cell.length_a   1.000
_cell.length_b   1.000
_cell.length_c   1.000
_cell.angle_alpha   90.00
_cell.angle_beta   90.00
_cell.angle_gamma   90.00
#
_symmetry.space_group_name_H-M   'P 1'
#
loop_
_entity.id
_entity.type
_entity.pdbx_description
1 polymer ?
#
loop_
_entity_poly.entity_id
_entity_poly.type
_entity_poly.pdbx_seq_one_letter_code
_entity_poly.pdbx_strand_id
1 'polypeptide(L)'
;DINLLAATEIEEGTTQRKRAEGWALTLGLQTQEKGFFDGLFGKGEQDIDSLKDVEGFELVDAKADWVEFKIRCKNGKTLHEKSTFKKDAKWGYVYSGESEFGEW
;
A
#
# COMPACT_ATOMS: atom_id res chain seq x y z
N ASP A 1 -12.70 -1.21 0.17
CA ASP A 1 -13.17 -1.13 -1.23
C ASP A 1 -11.95 -0.82 -2.10
N ILE A 2 -11.60 -1.70 -3.04
CA ILE A 2 -10.41 -1.54 -3.91
C ILE A 2 -10.50 -0.31 -4.80
N ASN A 3 -11.70 0.12 -5.19
CA ASN A 3 -11.88 1.30 -6.02
C ASN A 3 -11.64 2.58 -5.24
N LEU A 4 -11.96 2.57 -3.94
CA LEU A 4 -11.64 3.67 -3.03
C LEU A 4 -10.13 3.77 -2.85
N LEU A 5 -9.46 2.65 -2.54
CA LEU A 5 -8.00 2.61 -2.38
C LEU A 5 -7.29 3.16 -3.63
N ALA A 6 -7.68 2.67 -4.81
CA ALA A 6 -7.15 3.15 -6.08
C ALA A 6 -7.49 4.62 -6.41
N ALA A 7 -8.59 5.15 -5.88
CA ALA A 7 -8.97 6.56 -6.04
C ALA A 7 -8.17 7.47 -5.10
N THR A 8 -7.70 6.94 -3.97
CA THR A 8 -7.00 7.69 -2.92
C THR A 8 -5.48 7.43 -2.90
N GLU A 9 -4.92 7.07 -4.04
CA GLU A 9 -3.50 6.83 -4.26
C GLU A 9 -3.06 7.55 -5.54
N ILE A 10 -1.84 8.08 -5.52
CA ILE A 10 -1.16 8.65 -6.68
C ILE A 10 -0.04 7.70 -7.10
N GLU A 11 -0.03 7.35 -8.39
CA GLU A 11 1.04 6.57 -9.01
C GLU A 11 1.20 7.12 -10.43
N GLU A 12 2.32 7.78 -10.71
CA GLU A 12 2.55 8.42 -12.01
C GLU A 12 2.62 7.37 -13.12
N GLY A 13 1.93 7.63 -14.24
CA GLY A 13 1.89 6.70 -15.38
C GLY A 13 0.91 5.52 -15.23
N THR A 14 0.22 5.41 -14.10
CA THR A 14 -0.73 4.32 -13.83
C THR A 14 -2.18 4.81 -13.80
N THR A 15 -3.12 3.98 -14.29
CA THR A 15 -4.56 4.30 -14.28
C THR A 15 -5.22 3.81 -13.00
N GLN A 16 -6.35 4.41 -12.61
CA GLN A 16 -7.11 3.94 -11.43
C GLN A 16 -7.50 2.46 -11.53
N ARG A 17 -7.82 1.96 -12.74
CA ARG A 17 -8.10 0.53 -12.94
C ARG A 17 -6.89 -0.35 -12.59
N LYS A 18 -5.70 0.00 -13.08
CA LYS A 18 -4.46 -0.73 -12.78
C LYS A 18 -4.13 -0.70 -11.29
N ARG A 19 -4.33 0.45 -10.61
CA ARG A 19 -4.17 0.54 -9.15
C ARG A 19 -5.16 -0.35 -8.41
N ALA A 20 -6.43 -0.37 -8.85
CA ALA A 20 -7.44 -1.24 -8.24
C ALA A 20 -7.10 -2.73 -8.41
N GLU A 21 -6.53 -3.12 -9.55
CA GLU A 21 -6.00 -4.47 -9.79
C GLU A 21 -4.81 -4.77 -8.85
N GLY A 22 -3.88 -3.83 -8.67
CA GLY A 22 -2.80 -3.94 -7.69
C GLY A 22 -3.31 -4.18 -6.27
N TRP A 23 -4.25 -3.36 -5.80
CA TRP A 23 -4.88 -3.54 -4.49
C TRP A 23 -5.64 -4.86 -4.35
N ALA A 24 -6.35 -5.30 -5.39
CA ALA A 24 -7.05 -6.58 -5.36
C ALA A 24 -6.08 -7.75 -5.18
N LEU A 25 -4.90 -7.69 -5.82
CA LEU A 25 -3.85 -8.69 -5.68
C LEU A 25 -3.20 -8.65 -4.30
N THR A 26 -2.81 -7.46 -3.80
CA THR A 26 -2.21 -7.28 -2.46
C THR A 26 -3.12 -7.83 -1.36
N LEU A 27 -4.43 -7.58 -1.47
CA LEU A 27 -5.42 -8.05 -0.50
C LEU A 27 -5.88 -9.50 -0.72
N GLY A 28 -5.30 -10.22 -1.69
CA GLY A 28 -5.65 -11.62 -1.99
C GLY A 28 -7.06 -11.82 -2.56
N LEU A 29 -7.71 -10.75 -3.04
CA LEU A 29 -9.05 -10.78 -3.65
C LEU A 29 -9.01 -11.26 -5.10
N GLN A 30 -7.83 -11.26 -5.72
CA GLN A 30 -7.57 -11.81 -7.04
C GLN A 30 -6.31 -12.69 -7.00
N THR A 31 -6.36 -13.84 -7.67
CA THR A 31 -5.20 -14.72 -7.84
C THR A 31 -4.37 -14.27 -9.05
N GLN A 32 -3.05 -14.24 -8.86
CA GLN A 32 -2.06 -13.79 -9.84
C GLN A 32 -2.13 -14.60 -11.15
N GLU A 33 -2.13 -13.92 -12.30
CA GLU A 33 -1.43 -14.42 -13.48
C GLU A 33 0.05 -14.02 -13.35
N LYS A 34 0.97 -14.98 -13.49
CA LYS A 34 2.42 -14.78 -13.35
C LYS A 34 2.89 -13.64 -14.27
N GLY A 35 3.36 -12.52 -13.69
CA GLY A 35 4.02 -11.43 -14.43
C GLY A 35 3.58 -10.01 -14.08
N PHE A 36 2.49 -9.82 -13.31
CA PHE A 36 1.97 -8.47 -13.03
C PHE A 36 2.74 -7.73 -11.91
N PHE A 37 3.34 -8.45 -10.94
CA PHE A 37 4.05 -7.84 -9.82
C PHE A 37 5.45 -7.32 -10.16
N ASP A 38 6.14 -7.92 -11.14
CA ASP A 38 7.52 -7.55 -11.49
C ASP A 38 7.67 -6.08 -11.93
N GLY A 39 6.56 -5.43 -12.32
CA GLY A 39 6.56 -4.05 -12.81
C GLY A 39 6.03 -2.99 -11.83
N LEU A 40 5.15 -3.36 -10.88
CA LEU A 40 4.48 -2.37 -10.02
C LEU A 40 5.30 -2.07 -8.77
N PHE A 41 6.12 -3.01 -8.33
CA PHE A 41 6.79 -2.90 -7.05
C PHE A 41 8.27 -3.30 -7.14
N GLY A 42 9.14 -2.30 -7.12
CA GLY A 42 10.57 -2.50 -7.30
C GLY A 42 11.21 -3.27 -6.14
N LYS A 43 11.99 -4.31 -6.48
CA LYS A 43 13.14 -4.97 -5.78
C LYS A 43 13.20 -5.16 -4.25
N GLY A 44 12.30 -4.63 -3.42
CA GLY A 44 12.27 -4.77 -1.96
C GLY A 44 11.17 -5.70 -1.43
N GLU A 45 10.46 -6.40 -2.31
CA GLU A 45 9.08 -6.80 -2.06
C GLU A 45 8.81 -8.30 -1.89
N GLN A 46 9.80 -9.06 -1.43
CA GLN A 46 9.61 -10.50 -1.19
C GLN A 46 8.56 -10.80 -0.09
N ASP A 47 8.17 -9.77 0.66
CA ASP A 47 7.40 -9.93 1.90
C ASP A 47 5.97 -9.38 1.82
N ILE A 48 5.58 -8.75 0.70
CA ILE A 48 4.23 -8.16 0.53
C ILE A 48 3.11 -9.20 0.61
N ASP A 49 3.39 -10.46 0.27
CA ASP A 49 2.46 -11.57 0.43
C ASP A 49 2.01 -11.76 1.88
N SER A 50 2.79 -11.28 2.87
CA SER A 50 2.43 -11.31 4.29
C SER A 50 1.21 -10.44 4.61
N LEU A 51 0.94 -9.39 3.82
CA LEU A 51 -0.22 -8.50 4.00
C LEU A 51 -1.56 -9.20 3.73
N LYS A 52 -1.55 -10.40 3.16
CA LYS A 52 -2.77 -11.23 3.02
C LYS A 52 -3.29 -11.73 4.36
N ASP A 53 -2.42 -11.78 5.38
CA ASP A 53 -2.71 -12.33 6.70
C ASP A 53 -2.30 -11.36 7.82
N VAL A 54 -2.91 -10.17 7.84
CA VAL A 54 -2.70 -9.18 8.91
C VAL A 54 -3.29 -9.65 10.23
N GLU A 55 -2.50 -9.56 11.31
CA GLU A 55 -2.90 -9.82 12.69
C GLU A 55 -3.20 -8.51 13.45
N GLY A 56 -2.47 -7.44 13.15
CA GLY A 56 -2.69 -6.17 13.84
C GLY A 56 -2.12 -4.96 13.13
N PHE A 57 -2.67 -3.80 13.48
CA PHE A 57 -2.24 -2.49 13.02
C PHE A 57 -1.89 -1.62 14.23
N GLU A 58 -0.81 -0.86 14.14
CA GLU A 58 -0.36 0.10 15.15
C GLU A 58 -0.06 1.43 14.46
N LEU A 59 -0.71 2.50 14.92
CA LEU A 59 -0.35 3.87 14.55
C LEU A 59 0.79 4.32 15.46
N VAL A 60 1.96 4.66 14.88
CA VAL A 60 3.13 5.14 15.62
C VAL A 60 3.03 6.65 15.84
N ASP A 61 2.87 7.41 14.76
CA ASP A 61 2.63 8.86 14.79
C ASP A 61 1.94 9.31 13.50
N ALA A 62 1.29 10.46 13.53
CA ALA A 62 0.66 11.05 12.36
C ALA A 62 0.72 12.57 12.38
N LYS A 63 1.04 13.15 11.22
CA LYS A 63 0.88 14.58 10.96
C LYS A 63 -0.01 14.78 9.74
N ALA A 64 -0.15 16.03 9.32
CA ALA A 64 -1.07 16.41 8.26
C ALA A 64 -0.73 15.75 6.92
N ASP A 65 0.55 15.52 6.62
CA ASP A 65 1.06 15.08 5.33
C ASP A 65 1.84 13.76 5.39
N TRP A 66 1.89 13.09 6.54
CA TRP A 66 2.51 11.77 6.67
C TRP A 66 1.90 10.97 7.83
N VAL A 67 2.00 9.65 7.72
CA VAL A 67 1.60 8.70 8.76
C VAL A 67 2.70 7.65 8.92
N GLU A 68 3.11 7.38 10.15
CA GLU A 68 3.99 6.29 10.51
C GLU A 68 3.19 5.18 11.20
N PHE A 69 3.28 3.97 10.69
CA PHE A 69 2.50 2.84 11.19
C PHE A 69 3.26 1.52 11.12
N LYS A 70 2.75 0.53 11.83
CA LYS A 70 3.20 -0.86 11.76
C LYS A 70 2.05 -1.80 11.45
N ILE A 71 2.29 -2.77 10.57
CA ILE A 71 1.38 -3.86 10.24
C ILE A 71 2.04 -5.16 10.66
N ARG A 72 1.47 -5.82 11.67
CA ARG A 72 1.90 -7.15 12.13
C ARG A 72 1.14 -8.21 11.35
N CYS A 73 1.87 -9.16 10.77
CA CYS A 73 1.32 -10.26 9.99
C CYS A 73 1.41 -11.59 10.77
N LYS A 74 0.50 -12.53 10.51
CA LYS A 74 0.45 -13.83 11.22
C LYS A 74 1.71 -14.68 11.07
N ASN A 75 2.49 -14.45 10.02
CA ASN A 75 3.77 -15.15 9.79
C ASN A 75 4.92 -14.59 10.65
N GLY A 76 4.65 -13.63 11.53
CA GLY A 76 5.63 -13.00 12.42
C GLY A 76 6.35 -11.79 11.82
N LYS A 77 6.13 -11.46 10.54
CA LYS A 77 6.71 -10.28 9.89
C LYS A 77 5.96 -9.00 10.28
N THR A 78 6.70 -7.90 10.35
CA THR A 78 6.12 -6.58 10.68
C THR A 78 6.58 -5.55 9.67
N LEU A 79 5.66 -5.06 8.84
CA LEU A 79 5.94 -3.88 8.02
C LEU A 79 5.93 -2.66 8.92
N HIS A 80 7.02 -1.90 8.95
CA HIS A 80 7.09 -0.56 9.56
C HIS A 80 7.30 0.45 8.44
N GLU A 81 6.33 1.34 8.25
CA GLU A 81 6.31 2.26 7.12
C GLU A 81 5.95 3.67 7.58
N LYS A 82 6.56 4.66 6.91
CA LYS A 82 6.18 6.06 7.02
C LYS A 82 5.79 6.62 5.66
N SER A 83 4.50 6.63 5.39
CA SER A 83 3.91 7.01 4.10
C SER A 83 3.59 8.50 4.06
N THR A 84 3.76 9.11 2.88
CA THR A 84 3.48 10.53 2.62
C THR A 84 2.11 10.70 1.94
N PHE A 85 1.42 11.79 2.26
CA PHE A 85 0.09 12.10 1.75
C PHE A 85 0.04 13.51 1.16
N LYS A 86 -0.67 13.66 0.04
CA LYS A 86 -0.91 14.94 -0.61
C LYS A 86 -2.36 15.37 -0.41
N LYS A 87 -2.58 16.68 -0.24
CA LYS A 87 -3.94 17.22 -0.19
C LYS A 87 -4.62 17.03 -1.54
N ASP A 88 -5.86 16.57 -1.51
CA ASP A 88 -6.73 16.42 -2.67
C ASP A 88 -8.07 17.12 -2.40
N ALA A 89 -8.59 17.82 -3.42
CA ALA A 89 -9.80 18.63 -3.27
C ALA A 89 -11.07 17.80 -3.05
N LYS A 90 -11.09 16.54 -3.53
CA LYS A 90 -12.25 15.65 -3.46
C LYS A 90 -12.17 14.72 -2.25
N TRP A 91 -10.97 14.20 -1.95
CA TRP A 91 -10.76 13.15 -0.96
C TRP A 91 -10.07 13.63 0.31
N GLY A 92 -9.71 14.91 0.40
CA GLY A 92 -8.99 15.49 1.53
C GLY A 92 -7.50 15.19 1.45
N TYR A 93 -7.10 13.95 1.71
CA TYR A 93 -5.73 13.48 1.61
C TYR A 93 -5.64 12.14 0.88
N VAL A 94 -4.68 12.03 -0.03
CA VAL A 94 -4.43 10.81 -0.82
C VAL A 94 -2.98 10.40 -0.65
N TYR A 95 -2.72 9.08 -0.64
CA TYR A 95 -1.37 8.54 -0.57
C TYR A 95 -0.58 9.00 -1.79
N SER A 96 0.62 9.54 -1.59
CA SER A 96 1.40 10.14 -2.69
C SER A 96 2.11 9.12 -3.58
N GLY A 97 2.07 7.83 -3.23
CA GLY A 97 2.90 6.79 -3.84
C GLY A 97 4.33 6.78 -3.30
N GLU A 98 4.62 7.56 -2.25
CA GLU A 98 5.95 7.71 -1.69
C GLU A 98 5.94 7.46 -0.18
N SER A 99 6.91 6.70 0.28
CA SER A 99 7.18 6.48 1.70
C SER A 99 8.61 6.88 2.00
N GLU A 100 8.81 7.55 3.15
CA GLU A 100 10.13 7.95 3.63
C GLU A 100 10.98 6.71 3.94
N PHE A 101 10.33 5.69 4.50
CA PHE A 101 10.87 4.33 4.64
C PHE A 101 9.73 3.31 4.64
N GLY A 102 10.07 2.07 4.31
CA GLY A 102 9.22 0.89 4.44
C GLY A 102 10.12 -0.33 4.64
N GLU A 103 10.09 -0.92 5.83
CA GLU A 103 10.98 -2.00 6.25
C GLU A 103 10.17 -3.19 6.80
N TRP A 104 10.64 -4.42 6.52
CA TRP A 104 9.98 -5.69 6.86
C TRP A 104 10.68 -6.45 8.00
#